data_AF-A0A3Q7TPZ4-F1
#
_entry.id   AF-A0A3Q7TPZ4-F1
#
_cell.length_a   1.000
_cell.length_b   1.000
_cell.length_c   1.000
_cell.angle_alpha   90.00
_cell.angle_beta   90.00
_cell.angle_gamma   90.00
#
_symmetry.space_group_name_H-M   'P 1'
#
loop_
_entity.id
_entity.type
_entity.pdbx_description
1 polymer ?
#
loop_
_entity_poly.entity_id
_entity_poly.type
_entity_poly.pdbx_seq_one_letter_code
_entity_poly.pdbx_strand_id
1 'polypeptide(L)'
;MAKPCALRLSGEARKQVDVFRQNLFQEAEEFLYRFLPQKIIHLNQLLQEDSLNVADLTSLRAPLDIPIPDPPPKDDEMETDKQEKKEVPKCGFLPGNEKVLALLALVKPEVWTLKEKCILEKVLERVNAVKTKVEAFQTTISKYFSERGDAVAKASKETHVMDYRALVHERDEAAYGELRAMVLDLRAFYAELYHIISSNLEKIINPKGEEKPSMY
;
A
#
# COMPACT_ATOMS: atom_id res chain seq x y z
N MET A 1 16.67 6.61 -54.98
CA MET A 1 16.44 5.21 -54.57
C MET A 1 17.05 5.02 -53.19
N ALA A 2 16.24 4.74 -52.16
CA ALA A 2 16.76 4.51 -50.81
C ALA A 2 17.48 3.14 -50.76
N LYS A 3 18.72 3.09 -50.28
CA LYS A 3 19.45 1.83 -50.07
C LYS A 3 18.67 0.99 -49.04
N PRO A 4 18.43 -0.31 -49.30
CA PRO A 4 17.79 -1.18 -48.31
C PRO A 4 18.71 -1.27 -47.08
N CYS A 5 18.23 -0.80 -45.94
CA CYS A 5 18.94 -0.94 -44.67
C CYS A 5 18.65 -2.34 -44.12
N ALA A 6 19.51 -3.30 -44.41
CA ALA A 6 19.44 -4.64 -43.83
C ALA A 6 20.23 -4.67 -42.52
N LEU A 7 19.54 -4.58 -41.38
CA LEU A 7 20.13 -4.77 -40.05
C LEU A 7 20.57 -6.24 -39.90
N ARG A 8 21.87 -6.51 -40.00
CA ARG A 8 22.46 -7.82 -39.65
C ARG A 8 22.90 -7.82 -38.19
N LEU A 9 22.21 -8.60 -37.37
CA LEU A 9 22.60 -8.86 -35.98
C LEU A 9 23.79 -9.83 -35.95
N SER A 10 24.77 -9.58 -35.09
CA SER A 10 25.85 -10.53 -34.82
C SER A 10 25.31 -11.78 -34.11
N GLY A 11 25.99 -12.92 -34.28
CA GLY A 11 25.60 -14.15 -33.59
C GLY A 11 25.60 -14.02 -32.06
N GLU A 12 26.53 -13.22 -31.52
CA GLU A 12 26.64 -12.93 -30.10
C GLU A 12 25.46 -12.09 -29.59
N ALA A 13 25.09 -11.01 -30.30
CA ALA A 13 23.94 -10.19 -29.92
C ALA A 13 22.64 -11.00 -29.92
N ARG A 14 22.48 -11.93 -30.88
CA ARG A 14 21.31 -12.82 -30.93
C ARG A 14 21.25 -13.75 -29.72
N LYS A 15 22.38 -14.37 -29.33
CA LYS A 15 22.45 -15.22 -28.14
C LYS A 15 22.08 -14.48 -26.86
N GLN A 16 22.57 -13.24 -26.68
CA GLN A 16 22.25 -12.45 -25.50
C GLN A 16 20.75 -12.15 -25.38
N VAL A 17 20.11 -11.79 -26.50
CA VAL A 17 18.65 -11.58 -26.54
C VAL A 17 17.88 -12.87 -26.29
N ASP A 18 18.33 -14.00 -26.86
CA ASP A 18 17.69 -15.30 -26.66
C ASP A 18 17.75 -15.76 -25.20
N VAL A 19 18.89 -15.56 -24.51
CA VAL A 19 19.03 -15.84 -23.07
C VAL A 19 18.07 -14.97 -22.25
N PHE A 20 18.03 -13.66 -22.50
CA PHE A 20 17.10 -12.77 -21.83
C PHE A 20 15.65 -13.20 -22.04
N ARG A 21 15.28 -13.54 -23.28
CA ARG A 21 13.95 -14.01 -23.63
C ARG A 21 13.59 -15.28 -22.85
N GLN A 22 14.45 -16.30 -22.86
CA GLN A 22 14.21 -17.55 -22.14
C GLN A 22 14.02 -17.32 -20.63
N ASN A 23 14.86 -16.49 -20.02
CA ASN A 23 14.73 -16.13 -18.61
C ASN A 23 13.39 -15.44 -18.31
N LEU A 24 12.97 -14.51 -19.17
CA LEU A 24 11.70 -13.81 -19.04
C LEU A 24 10.49 -14.76 -19.14
N PHE A 25 10.52 -15.72 -20.07
CA PHE A 25 9.46 -16.73 -20.17
C PHE A 25 9.41 -17.63 -18.94
N GLN A 26 10.57 -18.07 -18.44
CA GLN A 26 10.64 -18.89 -17.23
C GLN A 26 10.11 -18.15 -15.99
N GLU A 27 10.46 -16.88 -15.83
CA GLU A 27 9.96 -16.05 -14.74
C GLU A 27 8.44 -15.81 -14.85
N ALA A 28 7.92 -15.61 -16.07
CA ALA A 28 6.49 -15.48 -16.29
C ALA A 28 5.72 -16.77 -15.95
N GLU A 29 6.24 -17.94 -16.32
CA GLU A 29 5.63 -19.22 -15.94
C GLU A 29 5.64 -19.42 -14.42
N GLU A 30 6.77 -19.17 -13.77
CA GLU A 30 6.87 -19.26 -12.31
C GLU A 30 5.91 -18.29 -11.62
N PHE A 31 5.79 -17.07 -12.15
CA PHE A 31 4.86 -16.07 -11.66
C PHE A 31 3.40 -16.57 -11.72
N LEU A 32 2.99 -17.14 -12.85
CA LEU A 32 1.61 -17.58 -13.06
C LEU A 32 1.27 -18.86 -12.29
N TYR A 33 2.14 -19.86 -12.33
CA TYR A 33 1.83 -21.20 -11.81
C TYR A 33 2.17 -21.37 -10.33
N ARG A 34 3.12 -20.61 -9.79
CA ARG A 34 3.52 -20.75 -8.37
C ARG A 34 3.19 -19.49 -7.59
N PHE A 35 3.72 -18.35 -8.02
CA PHE A 35 3.68 -17.13 -7.24
C PHE A 35 2.25 -16.60 -7.03
N LEU A 36 1.46 -16.45 -8.10
CA LEU A 36 0.09 -15.92 -8.01
C LEU A 36 -0.81 -16.78 -7.09
N PRO A 37 -0.95 -18.12 -7.29
CA PRO A 37 -1.74 -18.95 -6.38
C PRO A 37 -1.27 -18.90 -4.93
N GLN A 38 0.05 -18.93 -4.70
CA GLN A 38 0.61 -18.87 -3.35
C GLN A 38 0.29 -17.53 -2.68
N LYS A 39 0.39 -16.40 -3.39
CA LYS A 39 0.05 -15.09 -2.86
C LYS A 39 -1.43 -14.96 -2.52
N ILE A 40 -2.32 -15.51 -3.34
CA ILE A 40 -3.77 -15.52 -3.04
C ILE A 40 -4.03 -16.28 -1.73
N ILE A 41 -3.43 -17.46 -1.56
CA ILE A 41 -3.58 -18.26 -0.34
C ILE A 41 -3.00 -17.52 0.87
N HIS A 42 -1.80 -16.98 0.74
CA HIS A 42 -1.12 -16.23 1.80
C HIS A 42 -1.95 -15.03 2.26
N LEU A 43 -2.43 -14.19 1.34
CA LEU A 43 -3.26 -13.04 1.69
C LEU A 43 -4.61 -13.46 2.26
N ASN A 44 -5.14 -14.62 1.85
CA ASN A 44 -6.34 -15.16 2.45
C ASN A 44 -6.12 -15.57 3.92
N GLN A 45 -4.97 -16.18 4.24
CA GLN A 45 -4.56 -16.51 5.60
C GLN A 45 -4.33 -15.25 6.44
N LEU A 46 -3.62 -14.25 5.88
CA LEU A 46 -3.39 -12.96 6.53
C LEU A 46 -4.72 -12.28 6.91
N LEU A 47 -5.72 -12.32 6.03
CA LEU A 47 -7.07 -11.82 6.31
C LEU A 47 -7.84 -12.58 7.39
N GLN A 48 -7.38 -13.76 7.83
CA GLN A 48 -7.96 -14.47 8.97
C GLN A 48 -7.29 -14.11 10.30
N GLU A 49 -6.19 -13.37 10.29
CA GLU A 49 -5.52 -12.98 11.54
C GLU A 49 -6.37 -12.00 12.35
N ASP A 50 -6.32 -12.11 13.67
CA ASP A 50 -7.03 -11.22 14.60
C ASP A 50 -6.63 -9.76 14.41
N SER A 51 -5.39 -9.52 13.97
CA SER A 51 -4.83 -8.20 13.66
C SER A 51 -5.63 -7.46 12.59
N LEU A 52 -6.27 -8.18 11.65
CA LEU A 52 -7.09 -7.65 10.55
C LEU A 52 -8.60 -7.89 10.75
N ASN A 53 -9.00 -8.45 11.90
CA ASN A 53 -10.40 -8.76 12.25
C ASN A 53 -10.83 -8.13 13.58
N VAL A 54 -10.35 -6.91 13.84
CA VAL A 54 -10.75 -6.10 15.00
C VAL A 54 -12.23 -5.71 14.88
N ALA A 55 -13.05 -6.19 15.82
CA ALA A 55 -14.50 -5.90 15.87
C ALA A 55 -14.80 -4.51 16.44
N ASP A 56 -14.04 -4.07 17.45
CA ASP A 56 -14.17 -2.77 18.08
C ASP A 56 -12.95 -1.90 17.77
N LEU A 57 -13.14 -0.89 16.91
CA LEU A 57 -12.08 0.02 16.48
C LEU A 57 -11.55 0.89 17.64
N THR A 58 -12.31 1.07 18.72
CA THR A 58 -11.82 1.82 19.88
C THR A 58 -10.64 1.13 20.55
N SER A 59 -10.53 -0.20 20.39
CA SER A 59 -9.36 -0.97 20.85
C SER A 59 -8.06 -0.58 20.13
N LEU A 60 -8.13 0.08 18.98
CA LEU A 60 -6.96 0.57 18.25
C LEU A 60 -6.40 1.87 18.85
N ARG A 61 -7.13 2.55 19.74
CA ARG A 61 -6.72 3.85 20.27
C ARG A 61 -5.45 3.71 21.11
N ALA A 62 -4.39 4.38 20.66
CA ALA A 62 -3.15 4.52 21.41
C ALA A 62 -3.29 5.61 22.49
N PRO A 63 -2.64 5.50 23.65
CA PRO A 63 -2.68 6.54 24.68
C PRO A 63 -2.08 7.86 24.17
N LEU A 64 -2.76 8.98 24.46
CA LEU A 64 -2.31 10.34 24.15
C LEU A 64 -2.10 11.12 25.45
N ASP A 65 -0.88 11.06 25.96
CA ASP A 65 -0.47 11.67 27.24
C ASP A 65 -0.20 13.18 27.11
N ILE A 66 -1.17 13.89 26.51
CA ILE A 66 -1.16 15.35 26.40
C ILE A 66 -1.83 15.93 27.65
N PRO A 67 -1.18 16.84 28.40
CA PRO A 67 -1.76 17.46 29.58
C PRO A 67 -3.02 18.26 29.23
N ILE A 68 -4.10 18.10 30.01
CA ILE A 68 -5.35 18.83 29.83
C ILE A 68 -5.27 20.14 30.62
N PRO A 69 -5.52 21.31 30.01
CA PRO A 69 -5.52 22.57 30.74
C PRO A 69 -6.64 22.63 31.77
N ASP A 70 -6.34 23.19 32.94
CA ASP A 70 -7.38 23.48 33.93
C ASP A 70 -8.37 24.52 33.39
N PRO A 71 -9.67 24.39 33.72
CA PRO A 71 -10.67 25.36 33.33
C PRO A 71 -10.29 26.76 33.85
N PRO A 72 -10.55 27.83 33.08
CA PRO A 72 -10.33 29.18 33.57
C PRO A 72 -11.15 29.41 34.85
N PRO A 73 -10.64 30.19 35.81
CA PRO A 73 -11.44 30.62 36.95
C PRO A 73 -12.71 31.31 36.44
N LYS A 74 -13.85 31.09 37.12
CA LYS A 74 -15.07 31.83 36.81
C LYS A 74 -14.83 33.30 37.16
N ASP A 75 -14.98 34.18 36.17
CA ASP A 75 -14.88 35.62 36.34
C ASP A 75 -16.04 36.11 37.23
N ASP A 76 -15.78 36.25 38.53
CA ASP A 76 -16.38 37.32 39.32
C ASP A 76 -15.37 38.48 39.29
N GLU A 77 -15.77 39.55 38.59
CA GLU A 77 -15.13 40.87 38.49
C GLU A 77 -14.04 41.05 37.40
N MET A 78 -14.35 41.95 36.45
CA MET A 78 -13.41 42.42 35.44
C MET A 78 -12.28 43.22 36.10
N GLU A 79 -11.04 42.82 35.88
CA GLU A 79 -9.88 43.73 35.96
C GLU A 79 -8.94 43.46 34.78
N THR A 80 -8.58 44.53 34.12
CA THR A 80 -7.74 44.58 32.92
C THR A 80 -6.27 44.28 33.24
N ASP A 81 -5.59 43.71 32.24
CA ASP A 81 -4.13 43.73 32.06
C ASP A 81 -3.27 42.72 32.84
N LYS A 82 -3.24 41.48 32.34
CA LYS A 82 -2.04 40.75 31.90
C LYS A 82 -2.47 39.37 31.41
N GLN A 83 -2.49 39.17 30.09
CA GLN A 83 -2.43 37.82 29.54
C GLN A 83 -1.04 37.24 29.86
N GLU A 84 -0.87 36.77 31.10
CA GLU A 84 0.16 35.78 31.37
C GLU A 84 -0.11 34.61 30.42
N LYS A 85 0.77 34.45 29.42
CA LYS A 85 0.85 33.22 28.66
C LYS A 85 1.09 32.11 29.68
N LYS A 86 0.03 31.47 30.19
CA LYS A 86 0.14 30.23 30.96
C LYS A 86 1.04 29.33 30.13
N GLU A 87 2.23 29.02 30.67
CA GLU A 87 3.18 28.16 29.98
C GLU A 87 2.45 26.87 29.63
N VAL A 88 2.27 26.62 28.33
CA VAL A 88 1.66 25.38 27.85
C VAL A 88 2.51 24.25 28.45
N PRO A 89 1.93 23.36 29.27
CA PRO A 89 2.72 22.34 29.94
C PRO A 89 3.51 21.56 28.88
N LYS A 90 4.82 21.44 29.07
CA LYS A 90 5.70 20.78 28.09
C LYS A 90 5.20 19.34 27.88
N CYS A 91 4.70 19.07 26.67
CA CYS A 91 4.22 17.75 26.30
C CYS A 91 5.41 16.77 26.26
N GLY A 92 5.20 15.57 26.80
CA GLY A 92 6.19 14.49 26.77
C GLY A 92 6.35 13.86 25.38
N PHE A 93 7.10 12.76 25.32
CA PHE A 93 7.22 11.98 24.09
C PHE A 93 5.89 11.28 23.76
N LEU A 94 5.35 11.52 22.56
CA LEU A 94 4.13 10.90 22.08
C LEU A 94 4.47 9.81 21.05
N PRO A 95 4.30 8.51 21.38
CA PRO A 95 4.64 7.43 20.45
C PRO A 95 3.65 7.29 19.28
N GLY A 96 4.09 6.54 18.27
CA GLY A 96 3.25 6.05 17.19
C GLY A 96 2.24 5.00 17.67
N ASN A 97 1.22 4.73 16.86
CA ASN A 97 0.28 3.65 17.16
C ASN A 97 0.92 2.29 16.82
N GLU A 98 1.34 1.53 17.82
CA GLU A 98 2.04 0.26 17.63
C GLU A 98 1.22 -0.77 16.83
N LYS A 99 -0.10 -0.81 17.01
CA LYS A 99 -0.98 -1.74 16.29
C LYS A 99 -1.03 -1.42 14.81
N VAL A 100 -1.20 -0.14 14.47
CA VAL A 100 -1.17 0.33 13.08
C VAL A 100 0.21 0.15 12.46
N LEU A 101 1.29 0.41 13.21
CA LEU A 101 2.66 0.18 12.76
C LEU A 101 2.95 -1.30 12.48
N ALA A 102 2.45 -2.22 13.32
CA ALA A 102 2.56 -3.66 13.10
C ALA A 102 1.83 -4.08 11.82
N LEU A 103 0.60 -3.58 11.59
CA LEU A 103 -0.14 -3.84 10.35
C LEU A 103 0.57 -3.27 9.13
N LEU A 104 1.11 -2.05 9.23
CA LEU A 104 1.92 -1.46 8.15
C LEU A 104 3.14 -2.32 7.80
N ALA A 105 3.77 -2.96 8.79
CA ALA A 105 4.90 -3.86 8.55
C ALA A 105 4.50 -5.11 7.75
N LEU A 106 3.25 -5.57 7.88
CA LEU A 106 2.71 -6.70 7.11
C LEU A 106 2.24 -6.28 5.70
N VAL A 107 1.59 -5.12 5.58
CA VAL A 107 0.98 -4.67 4.31
C VAL A 107 2.01 -4.07 3.34
N LYS A 108 3.00 -3.30 3.84
CA LYS A 108 4.00 -2.63 3.00
C LYS A 108 4.75 -3.58 2.05
N PRO A 109 5.27 -4.74 2.49
CA PRO A 109 5.95 -5.69 1.61
C PRO A 109 5.04 -6.21 0.50
N GLU A 110 3.76 -6.46 0.80
CA GLU A 110 2.80 -6.99 -0.18
C GLU A 110 2.48 -5.96 -1.27
N VAL A 111 2.29 -4.69 -0.90
CA VAL A 111 2.13 -3.57 -1.84
C VAL A 111 3.37 -3.42 -2.74
N TRP A 112 4.56 -3.48 -2.15
CA TRP A 112 5.82 -3.35 -2.89
C TRP A 112 6.02 -4.50 -3.89
N THR A 113 5.77 -5.73 -3.43
CA THR A 113 5.92 -6.94 -4.25
C THR A 113 5.01 -6.91 -5.47
N LEU A 114 3.73 -6.54 -5.31
CA LEU A 114 2.82 -6.44 -6.46
C LEU A 114 3.26 -5.35 -7.44
N LYS A 115 3.72 -4.20 -6.93
CA LYS A 115 4.25 -3.12 -7.78
C LYS A 115 5.41 -3.59 -8.67
N GLU A 116 6.37 -4.29 -8.09
CA GLU A 116 7.54 -4.81 -8.82
C GLU A 116 7.15 -5.86 -9.86
N LYS A 117 6.13 -6.68 -9.60
CA LYS A 117 5.70 -7.73 -10.53
C LYS A 117 4.80 -7.23 -11.67
N CYS A 118 4.21 -6.03 -11.58
CA CYS A 118 3.31 -5.46 -12.60
C CYS A 118 4.02 -4.69 -13.76
N ILE A 119 5.18 -5.15 -14.27
CA ILE A 119 5.98 -4.41 -15.27
C ILE A 119 5.55 -4.63 -16.75
N LEU A 120 4.64 -5.56 -17.07
CA LEU A 120 4.42 -6.03 -18.45
C LEU A 120 3.41 -5.24 -19.32
N GLU A 121 3.93 -4.27 -20.07
CA GLU A 121 3.80 -4.04 -21.52
C GLU A 121 2.47 -4.15 -22.33
N LYS A 122 1.85 -5.32 -22.44
CA LYS A 122 0.81 -5.59 -23.48
C LYS A 122 -0.41 -6.42 -23.05
N VAL A 123 -0.39 -7.00 -21.83
CA VAL A 123 -1.61 -7.33 -21.04
C VAL A 123 -2.05 -6.07 -20.26
N LEU A 124 -1.82 -4.92 -20.90
CA LEU A 124 -1.27 -3.74 -20.25
C LEU A 124 -2.30 -2.90 -19.54
N GLU A 125 -3.49 -2.76 -20.09
CA GLU A 125 -4.45 -1.78 -19.56
C GLU A 125 -4.95 -2.19 -18.18
N ARG A 126 -5.28 -3.48 -18.00
CA ARG A 126 -5.70 -3.98 -16.68
C ARG A 126 -4.54 -4.04 -15.70
N VAL A 127 -3.36 -4.48 -16.15
CA VAL A 127 -2.14 -4.49 -15.32
C VAL A 127 -1.75 -3.07 -14.90
N ASN A 128 -1.87 -2.08 -15.79
CA ASN A 128 -1.64 -0.67 -15.49
C ASN A 128 -2.68 -0.13 -14.52
N ALA A 129 -3.96 -0.47 -14.69
CA ALA A 129 -4.99 -0.07 -13.74
C ALA A 129 -4.70 -0.61 -12.32
N VAL A 130 -4.26 -1.88 -12.22
CA VAL A 130 -3.80 -2.46 -10.95
C VAL A 130 -2.57 -1.70 -10.43
N LYS A 131 -1.56 -1.47 -11.26
CA LYS A 131 -0.35 -0.72 -10.89
C LYS A 131 -0.67 0.67 -10.35
N THR A 132 -1.54 1.43 -11.00
CA THR A 132 -1.98 2.76 -10.54
C THR A 132 -2.66 2.70 -9.18
N LYS A 133 -3.50 1.68 -8.93
CA LYS A 133 -4.11 1.47 -7.60
C LYS A 133 -3.07 1.13 -6.54
N VAL A 134 -2.09 0.29 -6.87
CA VAL A 134 -1.00 -0.07 -5.95
C VAL A 134 -0.10 1.13 -5.63
N GLU A 135 0.16 2.00 -6.62
CA GLU A 135 0.86 3.27 -6.40
C GLU A 135 0.06 4.23 -5.50
N ALA A 136 -1.26 4.24 -5.62
CA ALA A 136 -2.13 4.97 -4.71
C ALA A 136 -2.01 4.45 -3.27
N PHE A 137 -1.91 3.13 -3.05
CA PHE A 137 -1.69 2.56 -1.72
C PHE A 137 -0.39 3.06 -1.07
N GLN A 138 0.70 3.17 -1.83
CA GLN A 138 1.96 3.72 -1.31
C GLN A 138 1.80 5.18 -0.85
N THR A 139 1.00 5.95 -1.59
CA THR A 139 0.69 7.34 -1.25
C THR A 139 -0.15 7.40 0.03
N THR A 140 -1.19 6.57 0.16
CA THR A 140 -2.02 6.48 1.37
C THR A 140 -1.20 6.10 2.60
N ILE A 141 -0.34 5.08 2.49
CA ILE A 141 0.59 4.68 3.56
C ILE A 141 1.49 5.83 4.00
N SER A 142 2.00 6.61 3.04
CA SER A 142 2.89 7.74 3.34
C SER A 142 2.12 8.89 4.02
N LYS A 143 0.89 9.17 3.56
CA LYS A 143 0.03 10.23 4.09
C LYS A 143 -0.36 10.00 5.54
N TYR A 144 -0.58 8.75 5.96
CA TYR A 144 -0.89 8.42 7.35
C TYR A 144 0.14 9.03 8.32
N PHE A 145 1.43 8.87 8.03
CA PHE A 145 2.49 9.38 8.90
C PHE A 145 2.48 10.91 9.01
N SER A 146 2.34 11.62 7.87
CA SER A 146 2.29 13.08 7.88
C SER A 146 1.03 13.61 8.55
N GLU A 147 -0.14 13.06 8.21
CA GLU A 147 -1.42 13.55 8.72
C GLU A 147 -1.59 13.27 10.22
N ARG A 148 -1.17 12.08 10.68
CA ARG A 148 -1.14 11.76 12.10
C ARG A 148 -0.14 12.65 12.83
N GLY A 149 1.05 12.86 12.26
CA GLY A 149 2.07 13.77 12.81
C GLY A 149 1.53 15.18 13.00
N ASP A 150 0.86 15.73 11.99
CA ASP A 150 0.23 17.05 12.05
C ASP A 150 -0.91 17.12 13.07
N ALA A 151 -1.74 16.08 13.17
CA ALA A 151 -2.81 16.00 14.16
C ALA A 151 -2.26 15.97 15.59
N VAL A 152 -1.22 15.16 15.84
CA VAL A 152 -0.51 15.11 17.13
C VAL A 152 0.14 16.46 17.45
N ALA A 153 0.78 17.10 16.45
CA ALA A 153 1.38 18.42 16.62
C ALA A 153 0.33 19.46 17.03
N LYS A 154 -0.84 19.48 16.39
CA LYS A 154 -1.96 20.38 16.74
C LYS A 154 -2.49 20.09 18.15
N ALA A 155 -2.73 18.81 18.47
CA ALA A 155 -3.20 18.41 19.80
C ALA A 155 -2.24 18.82 20.92
N SER A 156 -0.93 18.76 20.68
CA SER A 156 0.10 19.15 21.66
C SER A 156 0.25 20.67 21.83
N LYS A 157 -0.04 21.46 20.77
CA LYS A 157 0.02 22.92 20.79
C LYS A 157 -1.25 23.54 21.35
N GLU A 158 -2.41 23.00 20.98
CA GLU A 158 -3.74 23.50 21.31
C GLU A 158 -4.43 22.53 22.27
N THR A 159 -3.85 22.38 23.47
CA THR A 159 -4.21 21.33 24.44
C THR A 159 -5.64 21.42 24.98
N HIS A 160 -6.28 22.59 24.85
CA HIS A 160 -7.69 22.83 25.20
C HIS A 160 -8.67 22.35 24.13
N VAL A 161 -8.21 22.14 22.88
CA VAL A 161 -9.04 21.69 21.76
C VAL A 161 -9.06 20.16 21.74
N MET A 162 -10.10 19.58 22.30
CA MET A 162 -10.23 18.12 22.42
C MET A 162 -10.47 17.42 21.07
N ASP A 163 -10.98 18.13 20.08
CA ASP A 163 -11.19 17.61 18.71
C ASP A 163 -9.88 17.15 18.06
N TYR A 164 -8.74 17.77 18.37
CA TYR A 164 -7.46 17.30 17.84
C TYR A 164 -7.01 15.96 18.44
N ARG A 165 -7.41 15.65 19.68
CA ARG A 165 -7.17 14.32 20.26
C ARG A 165 -8.07 13.28 19.58
N ALA A 166 -9.34 13.61 19.37
CA ALA A 166 -10.26 12.77 18.62
C ALA A 166 -9.76 12.53 17.19
N LEU A 167 -9.25 13.56 16.51
CA LEU A 167 -8.69 13.47 15.17
C LEU A 167 -7.52 12.49 15.08
N VAL A 168 -6.62 12.45 16.08
CA VAL A 168 -5.52 11.48 16.08
C VAL A 168 -6.07 10.04 16.15
N HIS A 169 -7.05 9.78 17.00
CA HIS A 169 -7.68 8.46 17.09
C HIS A 169 -8.45 8.11 15.82
N GLU A 170 -9.18 9.05 15.24
CA GLU A 170 -9.90 8.85 13.98
C GLU A 170 -8.94 8.55 12.82
N ARG A 171 -7.74 9.17 12.78
CA ARG A 171 -6.70 8.83 11.80
C ARG A 171 -6.18 7.40 11.99
N ASP A 172 -6.03 6.94 13.22
CA ASP A 172 -5.62 5.56 13.51
C ASP A 172 -6.70 4.54 13.09
N GLU A 173 -7.98 4.83 13.38
CA GLU A 173 -9.11 3.99 12.98
C GLU A 173 -9.29 3.95 11.45
N ALA A 174 -9.16 5.10 10.78
CA ALA A 174 -9.20 5.20 9.32
C ALA A 174 -8.05 4.42 8.66
N ALA A 175 -6.83 4.58 9.15
CA ALA A 175 -5.67 3.88 8.63
C ALA A 175 -5.80 2.35 8.75
N TYR A 176 -6.37 1.86 9.85
CA TYR A 176 -6.69 0.44 9.99
C TYR A 176 -7.65 -0.04 8.89
N GLY A 177 -8.75 0.69 8.68
CA GLY A 177 -9.73 0.37 7.63
C GLY A 177 -9.11 0.36 6.23
N GLU A 178 -8.28 1.35 5.94
CA GLU A 178 -7.53 1.46 4.67
C GLU A 178 -6.56 0.29 4.49
N LEU A 179 -5.77 -0.07 5.52
CA LEU A 179 -4.84 -1.20 5.45
C LEU A 179 -5.55 -2.52 5.22
N ARG A 180 -6.68 -2.74 5.91
CA ARG A 180 -7.50 -3.94 5.70
C ARG A 180 -8.08 -3.99 4.29
N ALA A 181 -8.55 -2.85 3.77
CA ALA A 181 -9.04 -2.75 2.40
C ALA A 181 -7.92 -3.02 1.39
N MET A 182 -6.70 -2.52 1.62
CA MET A 182 -5.54 -2.81 0.76
C MET A 182 -5.27 -4.31 0.67
N VAL A 183 -5.29 -5.06 1.78
CA VAL A 183 -5.08 -6.53 1.74
C VAL A 183 -6.16 -7.24 0.93
N LEU A 184 -7.43 -6.83 1.09
CA LEU A 184 -8.54 -7.35 0.28
C LEU A 184 -8.34 -7.08 -1.21
N ASP A 185 -7.98 -5.86 -1.55
CA ASP A 185 -7.73 -5.43 -2.94
C ASP A 185 -6.51 -6.13 -3.54
N LEU A 186 -5.41 -6.29 -2.79
CA LEU A 186 -4.23 -7.04 -3.24
C LEU A 186 -4.58 -8.48 -3.59
N ARG A 187 -5.36 -9.16 -2.74
CA ARG A 187 -5.85 -10.52 -3.00
C ARG A 187 -6.72 -10.55 -4.25
N ALA A 188 -7.62 -9.57 -4.40
CA ALA A 188 -8.48 -9.44 -5.57
C ALA A 188 -7.66 -9.22 -6.84
N PHE A 189 -6.66 -8.32 -6.83
CA PHE A 189 -5.79 -8.07 -7.97
C PHE A 189 -5.02 -9.32 -8.39
N TYR A 190 -4.45 -10.08 -7.46
CA TYR A 190 -3.79 -11.34 -7.79
C TYR A 190 -4.76 -12.35 -8.43
N ALA A 191 -5.98 -12.47 -7.92
CA ALA A 191 -7.01 -13.34 -8.50
C ALA A 191 -7.45 -12.88 -9.89
N GLU A 192 -7.67 -11.57 -10.08
CA GLU A 192 -8.01 -10.98 -11.39
C GLU A 192 -6.90 -11.19 -12.42
N LEU A 193 -5.64 -10.98 -12.03
CA LEU A 193 -4.47 -11.20 -12.88
C LEU A 193 -4.36 -12.68 -13.28
N TYR A 194 -4.53 -13.58 -12.33
CA TYR A 194 -4.53 -15.01 -12.62
C TYR A 194 -5.66 -15.38 -13.58
N HIS A 195 -6.87 -14.89 -13.34
CA HIS A 195 -8.04 -15.19 -14.16
C HIS A 195 -7.90 -14.66 -15.59
N ILE A 196 -7.51 -13.38 -15.78
CA ILE A 196 -7.39 -12.79 -17.10
C ILE A 196 -6.30 -13.47 -17.93
N ILE A 197 -5.16 -13.82 -17.31
CA ILE A 197 -4.04 -14.45 -18.01
C ILE A 197 -4.38 -15.91 -18.34
N SER A 198 -4.87 -16.69 -17.38
CA SER A 198 -5.25 -18.10 -17.61
C SER A 198 -6.35 -18.24 -18.66
N SER A 199 -7.35 -17.37 -18.64
CA SER A 199 -8.47 -17.40 -19.61
C SER A 199 -8.05 -17.05 -21.04
N ASN A 200 -6.90 -16.39 -21.22
CA ASN A 200 -6.39 -15.95 -22.51
C ASN A 200 -5.04 -16.60 -22.88
N LEU A 201 -4.59 -17.59 -22.12
CA LEU A 201 -3.22 -18.12 -22.16
C LEU A 201 -2.83 -18.61 -23.57
N GLU A 202 -3.73 -19.34 -24.24
CA GLU A 202 -3.47 -19.85 -25.59
C GLU A 202 -3.31 -18.74 -26.63
N LYS A 203 -4.12 -17.68 -26.54
CA LYS A 203 -4.01 -16.51 -27.43
C LYS A 203 -2.78 -15.67 -27.11
N ILE A 204 -2.35 -15.64 -25.85
CA ILE A 204 -1.15 -14.93 -25.41
C ILE A 204 0.11 -15.65 -25.91
N ILE A 205 0.16 -16.98 -25.81
CA ILE A 205 1.32 -17.79 -26.20
C ILE A 205 1.37 -18.07 -27.71
N ASN A 206 0.23 -18.30 -28.34
CA ASN A 206 0.12 -18.62 -29.77
C ASN A 206 -0.86 -17.68 -30.50
N PRO A 207 -0.54 -16.38 -30.63
CA PRO A 207 -1.45 -15.39 -31.20
C PRO A 207 -1.76 -15.61 -32.68
N LYS A 208 -0.91 -16.35 -33.40
CA LYS A 208 -1.08 -16.66 -34.83
C LYS A 208 -1.76 -18.00 -35.10
N GLY A 209 -1.99 -18.81 -34.06
CA GLY A 209 -2.56 -20.15 -34.20
C GLY A 209 -1.65 -21.09 -35.01
N GLU A 210 -0.34 -20.92 -34.90
CA GLU A 210 0.61 -21.82 -35.57
C GLU A 210 0.44 -23.23 -34.97
N GLU A 211 0.25 -24.25 -35.81
CA GLU A 211 0.14 -25.64 -35.35
C GLU A 211 1.43 -26.00 -34.59
N LYS A 212 1.30 -26.53 -33.37
CA LYS A 212 2.45 -27.15 -32.71
C LYS A 212 3.00 -28.21 -33.67
N PRO A 213 4.31 -28.22 -33.99
CA PRO A 213 4.86 -29.26 -34.86
C PRO A 213 4.46 -30.62 -34.30
N SER A 214 3.78 -31.41 -35.13
CA SER A 214 3.37 -32.79 -34.80
C SER A 214 4.57 -33.52 -34.22
N MET A 215 4.47 -33.97 -32.97
CA MET A 215 5.43 -34.88 -32.35
C MET A 215 5.14 -36.33 -32.78
N TYR A 216 4.87 -36.52 -34.07
CA TYR A 216 4.74 -37.79 -34.79
C TYR A 216 5.08 -37.55 -36.25
#